data_AF-A0A7X3GYY6-F1
#
_entry.id   AF-A0A7X3GYY6-F1
#
_cell.length_a   1.000
_cell.length_b   1.000
_cell.length_c   1.000
_cell.angle_alpha   90.00
_cell.angle_beta   90.00
_cell.angle_gamma   90.00
#
_symmetry.space_group_name_H-M   'P 1'
#
loop_
_entity.id
_entity.type
_entity.pdbx_description
1 polymer ?
#
loop_
_entity_poly.entity_id
_entity_poly.type
_entity_poly.pdbx_seq_one_letter_code
_entity_poly.pdbx_strand_id
1 'polypeptide(L)' 'MTDQSIRVDLADGSSWYFSSETTAAERGMLMLSHIQAIIEDMRLNTDKDRPMPHALRQKLIVEMDFAMGLMEEAA' A
#
# COMPACT_ATOMS: atom_id res chain seq x y z
N MET A 1 -14.72 25.32 5.24
CA MET A 1 -13.98 24.34 6.06
C MET A 1 -12.84 23.84 5.19
N THR A 2 -11.59 24.02 5.61
CA THR A 2 -10.44 23.39 4.91
C THR A 2 -10.51 21.91 5.20
N ASP A 3 -10.86 21.14 4.17
CA ASP A 3 -10.82 19.69 4.20
C ASP A 3 -9.38 19.27 4.52
N GLN A 4 -9.16 18.71 5.70
CA GLN A 4 -7.83 18.28 6.13
C GLN A 4 -7.57 16.93 5.49
N SER A 5 -6.70 16.88 4.49
CA SER A 5 -6.31 15.62 3.87
C SER A 5 -5.13 14.98 4.62
N ILE A 6 -5.22 13.69 4.89
CA ILE A 6 -4.11 12.87 5.39
C ILE A 6 -3.31 12.40 4.19
N ARG A 7 -2.03 12.79 4.14
CA ARG A 7 -1.08 12.35 3.11
C ARG A 7 -0.40 11.06 3.54
N VAL A 8 -0.37 10.07 2.64
CA VAL A 8 0.39 8.82 2.78
C VAL A 8 1.38 8.74 1.64
N ASP A 9 2.67 8.68 1.95
CA ASP A 9 3.73 8.53 0.95
C ASP A 9 3.99 7.04 0.67
N LEU A 10 3.93 6.66 -0.61
CA LEU A 10 4.19 5.30 -1.08
C LEU A 10 5.68 5.11 -1.39
N ALA A 11 6.11 3.85 -1.42
CA ALA A 11 7.53 3.52 -1.60
C ALA A 11 8.03 3.74 -3.04
N ASP A 12 7.14 4.05 -4.00
CA ASP A 12 7.52 4.53 -5.34
C ASP A 12 7.67 6.06 -5.44
N GLY A 13 7.52 6.78 -4.32
CA GLY A 13 7.62 8.23 -4.27
C GLY A 13 6.33 8.96 -4.69
N SER A 14 5.26 8.23 -4.99
CA SER A 14 3.93 8.82 -5.13
C SER A 14 3.27 9.03 -3.76
N SER A 15 2.19 9.81 -3.73
CA SER A 15 1.45 10.10 -2.51
C SER A 15 -0.04 9.90 -2.71
N TRP A 16 -0.69 9.31 -1.71
CA TRP A 16 -2.14 9.23 -1.59
C TRP A 16 -2.64 10.27 -0.60
N TYR A 17 -3.86 10.75 -0.85
CA TYR A 17 -4.52 11.74 -0.03
C TYR A 17 -5.88 11.19 0.39
N PHE A 18 -6.08 11.05 1.69
CA PHE A 18 -7.33 10.59 2.28
C PHE A 18 -8.04 11.75 2.95
N SER A 19 -9.37 11.70 3.03
CA SER A 19 -10.11 12.60 3.92
C SER A 19 -9.68 12.35 5.37
N SER A 20 -9.70 13.38 6.21
CA SER A 20 -9.52 13.22 7.66
C SER A 20 -10.56 12.30 8.30
N GLU A 21 -11.70 12.11 7.64
CA GLU A 21 -12.76 11.21 8.10
C GLU A 21 -12.44 9.73 7.83
N THR A 22 -11.51 9.45 6.91
CA THR A 22 -11.06 8.08 6.65
C THR A 22 -10.26 7.59 7.85
N THR A 23 -10.66 6.46 8.41
CA THR A 23 -10.02 5.85 9.58
C THR A 23 -8.68 5.21 9.23
N ALA A 24 -7.84 4.93 10.25
CA ALA A 24 -6.59 4.19 10.05
C ALA A 24 -6.84 2.79 9.47
N ALA A 25 -7.86 2.07 9.96
CA ALA A 25 -8.26 0.78 9.42
C ALA A 25 -8.66 0.83 7.94
N GLU A 26 -9.47 1.81 7.53
CA GLU A 26 -9.86 1.97 6.12
C GLU A 26 -8.64 2.25 5.24
N ARG A 27 -7.71 3.11 5.68
CA ARG A 27 -6.45 3.34 4.96
C ARG A 27 -5.61 2.07 4.86
N GLY A 28 -5.48 1.31 5.96
CA GLY A 28 -4.76 0.05 5.99
C GLY A 28 -5.33 -0.97 5.00
N MET A 29 -6.65 -1.13 4.98
CA MET A 29 -7.34 -2.01 4.04
C MET A 29 -7.14 -1.60 2.57
N LEU A 30 -7.15 -0.30 2.27
CA LEU A 30 -6.90 0.21 0.93
C LEU A 30 -5.46 -0.07 0.47
N MET A 31 -4.48 0.07 1.38
CA MET A 31 -3.10 -0.27 1.06
C MET A 31 -2.90 -1.78 0.85
N LEU A 32 -3.51 -2.63 1.68
CA LEU A 32 -3.47 -4.08 1.48
C LEU A 32 -4.08 -4.48 0.13
N SER A 33 -5.20 -3.85 -0.27
CA SER A 33 -5.82 -4.09 -1.57
C SER A 33 -4.91 -3.70 -2.74
N HIS A 34 -4.19 -2.58 -2.61
CA HIS A 34 -3.23 -2.14 -3.62
C HIS A 34 -2.02 -3.08 -3.73
N ILE A 35 -1.46 -3.51 -2.60
CA ILE A 35 -0.39 -4.51 -2.55
C ILE A 35 -0.83 -5.80 -3.24
N GLN A 36 -2.06 -6.27 -2.95
CA GLN A 36 -2.61 -7.46 -3.58
C GLN A 36 -2.73 -7.28 -5.11
N ALA A 37 -3.22 -6.14 -5.58
CA ALA A 37 -3.33 -5.85 -7.01
C ALA A 37 -1.97 -5.89 -7.72
N ILE A 38 -0.91 -5.35 -7.10
CA ILE A 38 0.46 -5.41 -7.64
C ILE A 38 0.95 -6.86 -7.73
N ILE A 39 0.69 -7.67 -6.70
CA ILE A 39 1.06 -9.09 -6.69
C ILE A 39 0.33 -9.87 -7.78
N GLU A 40 -0.96 -9.60 -7.97
CA GLU A 40 -1.78 -10.23 -9.00
C GLU A 40 -1.33 -9.83 -10.42
N ASP A 41 -1.07 -8.54 -10.66
CA ASP A 41 -0.55 -8.04 -11.93
C ASP A 41 0.80 -8.71 -12.28
N MET A 42 1.71 -8.81 -11.31
CA MET A 42 2.95 -9.55 -11.49
C MET A 42 2.71 -11.02 -11.82
N ARG A 43 1.79 -11.69 -11.13
CA ARG A 43 1.49 -13.10 -11.40
C ARG A 43 0.96 -13.32 -12.82
N LEU A 44 0.24 -12.35 -13.37
CA LEU A 44 -0.32 -12.40 -14.73
C LEU A 44 0.73 -12.05 -15.80
N ASN A 45 1.60 -11.07 -15.51
CA ASN A 45 2.54 -10.51 -16.49
C ASN A 45 3.96 -11.11 -16.41
N THR A 46 4.25 -11.90 -15.38
CA THR A 46 5.56 -12.53 -15.22
C THR A 46 5.48 -14.00 -15.60
N ASP A 47 6.39 -14.43 -16.46
CA ASP A 47 6.61 -15.86 -16.72
C ASP A 47 6.81 -16.58 -15.38
N LYS A 48 6.18 -17.73 -15.15
CA LYS A 48 6.11 -18.37 -13.82
C LYS A 48 7.48 -18.66 -13.20
N ASP A 49 8.52 -18.68 -14.02
CA ASP A 49 9.91 -18.94 -13.65
C ASP A 49 10.76 -17.68 -13.46
N ARG A 50 10.22 -16.48 -13.71
CA ARG A 50 10.96 -15.23 -13.47
C ARG A 50 10.79 -14.78 -12.03
N PRO A 51 11.88 -14.66 -11.26
CA PRO A 51 11.80 -14.17 -9.90
C PRO A 51 11.34 -12.70 -9.88
N MET A 52 10.54 -12.36 -8.86
CA MET A 52 10.13 -10.97 -8.61
C MET A 52 11.37 -10.07 -8.53
N PRO A 53 11.38 -8.93 -9.26
CA PRO A 53 12.46 -7.94 -9.18
C PRO A 53 12.71 -7.54 -7.73
N HIS A 54 13.99 -7.52 -7.33
CA HIS A 54 14.38 -7.22 -5.95
C HIS A 54 13.82 -5.87 -5.43
N ALA A 55 13.88 -4.82 -6.27
CA ALA A 55 13.36 -3.51 -5.93
C ALA A 55 11.85 -3.53 -5.64
N LEU A 56 11.08 -4.29 -6.40
CA LEU A 56 9.64 -4.42 -6.21
C LEU A 56 9.33 -5.21 -4.93
N ARG A 57 10.11 -6.25 -4.62
CA ARG A 57 9.99 -6.98 -3.35
C ARG A 57 10.23 -6.06 -2.15
N GLN A 58 11.27 -5.24 -2.19
CA GLN A 58 11.55 -4.28 -1.12
C GLN A 58 10.42 -3.26 -0.98
N LYS A 59 9.89 -2.76 -2.10
CA LYS A 59 8.73 -1.85 -2.11
C LYS A 59 7.53 -2.48 -1.39
N LEU A 60 7.17 -3.72 -1.76
CA LEU A 60 6.01 -4.41 -1.17
C LEU A 60 6.18 -4.68 0.32
N ILE A 61 7.40 -4.99 0.79
CA ILE A 61 7.68 -5.17 2.22
C ILE A 61 7.39 -3.87 2.99
N VAL A 62 7.93 -2.74 2.52
CA VAL A 62 7.72 -1.44 3.17
C VAL A 62 6.24 -1.06 3.21
N GLU A 63 5.52 -1.27 2.10
CA GLU A 63 4.09 -0.97 2.03
C GLU A 63 3.25 -1.92 2.89
N MET A 64 3.62 -3.20 3.00
CA MET A 64 2.97 -4.15 3.92
C MET A 64 3.20 -3.77 5.37
N ASP A 65 4.44 -3.44 5.76
CA ASP A 65 4.76 -3.03 7.14
C ASP A 65 3.97 -1.77 7.54
N PHE A 66 3.86 -0.80 6.64
CA PHE A 66 3.03 0.38 6.87
C PHE A 66 1.54 0.05 7.00
N ALA A 67 1.01 -0.79 6.12
CA ALA A 67 -0.40 -1.20 6.19
C ALA A 67 -0.72 -1.97 7.47
N MET A 68 0.19 -2.84 7.93
CA MET A 68 0.07 -3.54 9.21
C MET A 68 0.09 -2.55 10.39
N GLY A 69 1.00 -1.57 10.38
CA GLY A 69 1.04 -0.53 11.42
C GLY A 69 -0.26 0.28 11.51
N LEU A 70 -0.90 0.60 10.38
CA LEU A 70 -2.20 1.26 10.36
C LEU A 70 -3.33 0.38 10.94
N MET A 71 -3.25 -0.94 10.73
CA MET A 71 -4.24 -1.88 11.28
C MET A 71 -4.05 -2.08 12.78
N GLU A 72 -2.81 -2.04 13.28
CA GLU A 72 -2.49 -2.09 14.71
C GLU A 72 -2.93 -0.81 15.45
N GLU A 73 -2.77 0.37 14.84
CA GLU A 73 -3.24 1.64 15.42
C GLU A 73 -4.78 1.67 15.57
N ALA A 74 -5.49 0.89 14.76
CA ALA A 74 -6.94 0.83 14.77
C ALA A 74 -7.54 -0.22 15.72
N ALA A 75 -6.71 -1.05 16.36
CA ALA A 75 -7.12 -2.14 17.26
C ALA A 75 -7.18 -1.72 18.73
#